data_AF-A0A0F0LL33-F1
#
_entry.id   AF-A0A0F0LL33-F1
#
_cell.length_a   1.000
_cell.length_b   1.000
_cell.length_c   1.000
_cell.angle_alpha   90.00
_cell.angle_beta   90.00
_cell.angle_gamma   90.00
#
_symmetry.space_group_name_H-M   'P 1'
#
loop_
_entity.id
_entity.type
_entity.pdbx_description
1 polymer ?
#
loop_
_entity_poly.entity_id
_entity_poly.type
_entity_poly.pdbx_seq_one_letter_code
_entity_poly.pdbx_strand_id
1 'polypeptide(L)'
;MTWYSSAESAFGADMDSGPGEGFGFNVFLRDGDDVYRTWHTNGRGAERFSVSFAISDVLPYGRQEQWQDVPEGWPQDPTYSRWLTSQDVAAMYGDARA
;
A
#
# COMPACT_ATOMS: atom_id res chain seq x y z
N MET A 1 6.44 14.63 -12.13
CA MET A 1 6.72 13.55 -11.16
C MET A 1 8.19 13.18 -11.33
N THR A 2 8.96 13.10 -10.25
CA THR A 2 10.39 12.74 -10.31
C THR A 2 10.51 11.22 -10.31
N TRP A 3 11.28 10.67 -11.25
CA TRP A 3 11.59 9.24 -11.32
C TRP A 3 12.95 8.96 -10.67
N TYR A 4 13.01 7.87 -9.92
CA TYR A 4 14.24 7.36 -9.32
C TYR A 4 14.46 5.92 -9.79
N SER A 5 15.71 5.51 -9.88
CA SER A 5 16.11 4.15 -10.25
C SER A 5 17.18 3.66 -9.28
N SER A 6 17.09 2.40 -8.88
CA SER A 6 18.13 1.67 -8.15
C SER A 6 19.07 0.89 -9.09
N ALA A 7 18.94 1.07 -10.40
CA ALA A 7 19.85 0.46 -11.38
C ALA A 7 21.31 0.77 -11.03
N GLU A 8 22.20 -0.19 -11.29
CA GLU A 8 23.64 -0.10 -10.97
C GLU A 8 23.96 -0.02 -9.47
N SER A 9 23.02 -0.39 -8.60
CA SER A 9 23.25 -0.60 -7.17
C SER A 9 22.89 -2.02 -6.74
N ALA A 10 23.42 -2.46 -5.59
CA ALA A 10 23.07 -3.75 -4.99
C ALA A 10 21.62 -3.79 -4.45
N PHE A 11 20.97 -2.62 -4.29
CA PHE A 11 19.67 -2.51 -3.64
C PHE A 11 18.60 -3.39 -4.28
N GLY A 12 18.56 -3.50 -5.62
CA GLY A 12 17.60 -4.38 -6.29
C GLY A 12 17.75 -5.84 -5.87
N ALA A 13 18.98 -6.34 -5.81
CA ALA A 13 19.27 -7.71 -5.39
C ALA A 13 19.00 -7.92 -3.89
N ASP A 14 19.31 -6.93 -3.03
CA ASP A 14 19.01 -7.00 -1.59
C ASP A 14 17.49 -7.03 -1.30
N MET A 15 16.67 -6.63 -2.28
CA MET A 15 15.20 -6.55 -2.18
C MET A 15 14.48 -7.58 -3.05
N ASP A 16 15.17 -8.63 -3.49
CA ASP A 16 14.63 -9.72 -4.31
C ASP A 16 13.97 -9.22 -5.61
N SER A 17 14.56 -8.17 -6.21
CA SER A 17 14.16 -7.50 -7.45
C SER A 17 15.36 -7.15 -8.34
N GLY A 18 16.43 -7.94 -8.29
CA GLY A 18 17.64 -7.79 -9.08
C GLY A 18 17.54 -8.29 -10.53
N PRO A 19 18.61 -8.16 -11.33
CA PRO A 19 18.64 -8.67 -12.70
C PRO A 19 18.35 -10.18 -12.76
N GLY A 20 17.36 -10.57 -13.57
CA GLY A 20 16.92 -11.96 -13.70
C GLY A 20 15.91 -12.43 -12.65
N GLU A 21 15.58 -11.58 -11.67
CA GLU A 21 14.51 -11.86 -10.72
C GLU A 21 13.14 -11.43 -11.27
N GLY A 22 12.09 -11.94 -10.61
CA GLY A 22 10.71 -11.65 -10.99
C GLY A 22 10.19 -10.35 -10.40
N PHE A 23 8.95 -10.02 -10.75
CA PHE A 23 8.22 -8.93 -10.10
C PHE A 23 7.94 -9.25 -8.62
N GLY A 24 8.08 -8.24 -7.76
CA GLY A 24 7.83 -8.34 -6.33
C GLY A 24 7.29 -7.04 -5.74
N PHE A 25 6.61 -7.16 -4.60
CA PHE A 25 6.17 -6.05 -3.78
C PHE A 25 7.01 -6.00 -2.52
N ASN A 26 7.63 -4.86 -2.26
CA ASN A 26 8.37 -4.58 -1.03
C ASN A 26 7.69 -3.42 -0.29
N VAL A 27 7.45 -3.60 1.01
CA VAL A 27 6.92 -2.55 1.89
C VAL A 27 8.03 -2.13 2.85
N PHE A 28 8.26 -0.82 2.91
CA PHE A 28 9.27 -0.22 3.75
C PHE A 28 8.62 0.73 4.77
N LEU A 29 9.08 0.64 6.02
CA LEU A 29 8.82 1.61 7.06
C LEU A 29 10.12 2.36 7.34
N ARG A 30 10.06 3.70 7.31
CA ARG A 30 11.17 4.55 7.73
C ARG A 30 10.89 5.08 9.13
N ASP A 31 11.85 4.93 10.03
CA ASP A 31 11.85 5.53 11.36
C ASP A 31 13.18 6.30 11.56
N GLY A 32 13.10 7.63 11.58
CA GLY A 32 14.29 8.49 11.57
C GLY A 32 15.19 8.24 10.36
N ASP A 33 16.42 7.79 10.63
CA ASP A 33 17.42 7.45 9.62
C ASP A 33 17.40 5.96 9.22
N ASP A 34 16.65 5.14 9.95
CA ASP A 34 16.55 3.70 9.70
C ASP A 34 15.39 3.37 8.75
N VAL A 35 15.61 2.36 7.91
CA VAL A 35 14.60 1.84 6.98
C VAL A 35 14.47 0.33 7.18
N TYR A 36 13.25 -0.11 7.45
CA TYR A 36 12.91 -1.50 7.68
C TYR A 36 12.07 -2.04 6.54
N ARG A 37 12.44 -3.19 5.98
CA ARG A 37 11.56 -3.96 5.09
C ARG A 37 10.59 -4.76 5.95
N THR A 38 9.37 -4.27 6.11
CA THR A 38 8.38 -4.85 7.03
C THR A 38 7.58 -5.99 6.39
N TRP A 39 7.49 -6.02 5.07
CA TRP A 39 6.78 -7.06 4.34
C TRP A 39 7.30 -7.19 2.90
N HIS A 40 7.29 -8.41 2.36
CA HIS A 40 7.66 -8.70 0.98
C HIS A 40 6.90 -9.91 0.42
N THR A 41 6.55 -9.86 -0.86
CA THR A 41 6.12 -11.04 -1.62
C THR A 41 6.57 -10.96 -3.08
N ASN A 42 6.78 -12.12 -3.70
CA ASN A 42 7.11 -12.24 -5.12
C ASN A 42 6.41 -13.46 -5.76
N GLY A 43 6.63 -13.64 -7.07
CA GLY A 43 6.02 -14.73 -7.83
C GLY A 43 4.49 -14.73 -7.72
N ARG A 44 3.89 -15.89 -7.43
CA ARG A 44 2.43 -16.01 -7.31
C ARG A 44 1.83 -15.26 -6.11
N GLY A 45 2.66 -14.86 -5.14
CA GLY A 45 2.22 -13.99 -4.04
C GLY A 45 1.79 -12.61 -4.54
N ALA A 46 2.41 -12.11 -5.61
CA ALA A 46 2.09 -10.82 -6.21
C ALA A 46 0.73 -10.81 -6.93
N GLU A 47 0.18 -11.98 -7.33
CA GLU A 47 -1.13 -12.08 -7.99
C GLU A 47 -2.30 -11.64 -7.07
N ARG A 48 -2.11 -11.66 -5.75
CA ARG A 48 -3.15 -11.38 -4.75
C ARG A 48 -3.41 -9.87 -4.54
N PHE A 49 -2.60 -8.99 -5.12
CA PHE A 49 -2.58 -7.55 -4.82
C PHE A 49 -3.53 -6.70 -5.67
N SER A 50 -4.39 -7.30 -6.49
CA SER A 50 -5.32 -6.56 -7.36
C SER A 50 -6.48 -5.85 -6.63
N VAL A 51 -6.52 -5.85 -5.29
CA VAL A 51 -7.58 -5.19 -4.50
C VAL A 51 -6.96 -4.26 -3.44
N SER A 52 -7.38 -2.98 -3.44
CA SER A 52 -6.81 -1.91 -2.60
C SER A 52 -6.76 -2.26 -1.11
N PHE A 53 -7.74 -3.00 -0.61
CA PHE A 53 -7.79 -3.42 0.79
C PHE A 53 -6.67 -4.40 1.17
N ALA A 54 -6.33 -5.34 0.30
CA ALA A 54 -5.25 -6.30 0.57
C ALA A 54 -3.90 -5.60 0.64
N ILE A 55 -3.72 -4.52 -0.14
CA ILE A 55 -2.53 -3.67 -0.05
C ILE A 55 -2.49 -2.98 1.31
N SER A 56 -3.58 -2.29 1.69
CA SER A 56 -3.63 -1.57 2.97
C SER A 56 -3.40 -2.48 4.17
N ASP A 57 -3.82 -3.75 4.12
CA ASP A 57 -3.62 -4.70 5.22
C ASP A 57 -2.16 -5.05 5.50
N VAL A 58 -1.28 -4.92 4.51
CA VAL A 58 0.16 -5.22 4.68
C VAL A 58 1.00 -3.96 4.94
N LEU A 59 0.41 -2.78 4.89
CA LEU A 59 1.11 -1.54 5.20
C LEU A 59 1.33 -1.42 6.72
N PRO A 60 2.39 -0.73 7.17
CA PRO A 60 2.73 -0.66 8.59
C PRO A 60 1.57 -0.16 9.46
N TYR A 61 0.81 0.83 9.00
CA TYR A 61 -0.34 1.38 9.73
C TYR A 61 -1.68 0.70 9.41
N GLY A 62 -1.67 -0.38 8.63
CA GLY A 62 -2.88 -1.07 8.20
C GLY A 62 -3.86 -0.16 7.43
N ARG A 63 -5.16 -0.39 7.65
CA ARG A 63 -6.24 0.43 7.08
C ARG A 63 -6.51 1.70 7.90
N GLN A 64 -5.96 1.80 9.10
CA GLN A 64 -6.20 2.90 10.05
C GLN A 64 -7.70 3.09 10.34
N GLU A 65 -8.45 1.99 10.49
CA GLU A 65 -9.89 2.04 10.81
C GLU A 65 -10.12 1.70 12.28
N GLN A 66 -11.12 2.33 12.92
CA GLN A 66 -11.41 2.19 14.35
C GLN A 66 -11.65 0.75 14.85
N TRP A 67 -12.00 -0.19 13.96
CA TRP A 67 -12.15 -1.59 14.34
C TRP A 67 -10.81 -2.32 14.49
N GLN A 68 -9.72 -1.77 13.94
CA GLN A 68 -8.40 -2.39 14.02
C GLN A 68 -7.81 -2.22 15.41
N ASP A 69 -7.29 -3.30 15.98
CA ASP A 69 -6.49 -3.26 17.19
C ASP A 69 -5.07 -2.80 16.83
N VAL A 70 -4.66 -1.63 17.32
CA VAL A 70 -3.39 -0.97 16.99
C VAL A 70 -2.73 -0.39 18.24
N PRO A 71 -1.40 -0.20 18.25
CA PRO A 71 -0.70 0.47 19.35
C PRO A 71 -1.24 1.88 19.64
N GLU A 72 -1.05 2.33 20.89
CA GLU A 72 -1.40 3.69 21.29
C GLU A 72 -0.65 4.73 20.43
N GLY A 73 -1.38 5.79 20.04
CA GLY A 73 -0.85 6.87 19.21
C GLY A 73 -0.85 6.60 17.70
N TRP A 74 -1.26 5.40 17.26
CA TRP A 74 -1.43 5.14 15.83
C TRP A 74 -2.67 5.85 15.27
N PRO A 75 -2.60 6.35 14.02
CA PRO A 75 -3.73 7.04 13.41
C PRO A 75 -4.89 6.07 13.15
N GLN A 76 -6.11 6.48 13.53
CA GLN A 76 -7.34 5.78 13.20
C GLN A 76 -8.46 6.77 12.87
N ASP A 77 -9.22 6.46 11.82
CA ASP A 77 -10.43 7.17 11.41
C ASP A 77 -11.66 6.26 11.52
N PRO A 78 -12.89 6.81 11.53
CA PRO A 78 -14.10 5.99 11.47
C PRO A 78 -14.07 5.02 10.29
N THR A 79 -14.54 3.81 10.51
CA THR A 79 -14.56 2.74 9.50
C THR A 79 -15.26 3.21 8.22
N TYR A 80 -14.65 2.93 7.07
CA TYR A 80 -15.06 3.36 5.73
C TYR A 80 -15.07 4.87 5.44
N SER A 81 -14.68 5.74 6.36
CA SER A 81 -14.77 7.21 6.17
C SER A 81 -13.93 7.79 5.03
N ARG A 82 -12.86 7.10 4.60
CA ARG A 82 -12.00 7.52 3.48
C ARG A 82 -12.47 7.02 2.11
N TRP A 83 -13.62 6.36 2.04
CA TRP A 83 -14.17 5.84 0.79
C TRP A 83 -15.39 6.63 0.36
N LEU A 84 -15.61 6.66 -0.94
CA LEU A 84 -16.82 7.25 -1.51
C LEU A 84 -18.04 6.47 -1.04
N THR A 85 -19.06 7.20 -0.63
CA THR A 85 -20.39 6.63 -0.41
C THR A 85 -21.03 6.28 -1.76
N SER A 86 -22.12 5.49 -1.75
CA SER A 86 -22.87 5.24 -2.97
C SER A 86 -23.47 6.52 -3.56
N GLN A 87 -23.79 7.51 -2.71
CA GLN A 87 -24.25 8.83 -3.13
C GLN A 87 -23.14 9.64 -3.80
N ASP A 88 -21.90 9.59 -3.28
CA ASP A 88 -20.76 10.25 -3.90
C ASP A 88 -20.45 9.65 -5.28
N VAL A 89 -20.47 8.31 -5.38
CA VAL A 89 -20.32 7.60 -6.65
C VAL A 89 -21.45 8.00 -7.61
N ALA A 90 -22.69 8.01 -7.15
CA ALA A 90 -23.83 8.42 -7.97
C ALA A 90 -23.68 9.88 -8.47
N ALA A 91 -23.16 10.79 -7.64
CA ALA A 91 -22.90 12.18 -8.05
C ALA A 91 -21.78 12.30 -9.10
N MET A 92 -20.84 11.37 -9.16
CA MET A 92 -19.78 11.34 -10.19
C MET A 92 -20.31 10.91 -11.57
N TYR A 93 -21.36 10.08 -11.62
CA TYR A 93 -21.87 9.47 -12.85
C TYR A 93 -23.28 9.92 -13.24
N GLY A 94 -24.05 10.47 -12.31
CA GLY A 94 -25.42 10.92 -12.51
C GLY A 94 -25.44 12.40 -12.89
N ASP A 95 -25.95 12.70 -14.08
CA ASP A 95 -26.28 14.06 -14.45
C ASP A 95 -27.48 14.50 -13.58
N ALA A 96 -27.37 15.62 -12.87
CA ALA A 96 -28.41 16.10 -11.95
C ALA A 96 -29.72 16.52 -12.66
N ARG A 97 -29.82 16.28 -13.97
CA ARG A 97 -30.90 16.71 -14.88
C ARG A 97 -31.40 15.64 -15.86
N ALA A 98 -30.99 14.38 -15.72
CA ALA A 98 -31.56 13.28 -16.50
C ALA A 98 -32.83 12.72 -15.85
#